data_AF-A0A7I6MWY0-F1
#
_entry.id   AF-A0A7I6MWY0-F1
#
_cell.length_a   1.000
_cell.length_b   1.000
_cell.length_c   1.000
_cell.angle_alpha   90.00
_cell.angle_beta   90.00
_cell.angle_gamma   90.00
#
_symmetry.space_group_name_H-M   'P 1'
#
loop_
_entity.id
_entity.type
_entity.pdbx_description
1 polymer ?
#
loop_
_entity_poly.entity_id
_entity_poly.type
_entity_poly.pdbx_seq_one_letter_code
_entity_poly.pdbx_strand_id
1 'polypeptide(L)'
;VVLQNGETRPFVEELLDELPRIVSDLETHQVHTFYEAVASMLAAESDAGRKEVLLGRLMNLPNEAWKSIMAQAAQDVNILYDSRGIKEIIKIIRTNVKVCKAIGPNGFNSQMGYIFQDMLNVYAAYTQRIQQLVEQGGEIAVKTSDVRSLRSAKKETLRLLDAFVEHAAGDDTSRAVVATHFLPKMLEIVLTDYKTTIPAAKESEVLSLLATSINKMKNIIAPSVPAILEAVFECTLQMITKNFEDFPEHRVNFFKLLQAVNDFCFEALFGIPQEHQ
;
A
#
# COMPACT_ATOMS: atom_id res chain seq x y z
N VAL A 1 1.90 27.05 0.43
CA VAL A 1 0.61 27.56 -0.10
C VAL A 1 0.53 29.03 0.24
N VAL A 2 0.34 29.93 -0.74
CA VAL A 2 0.46 31.39 -0.53
C VAL A 2 -0.83 32.11 -0.94
N LEU A 3 -1.21 33.13 -0.17
CA LEU A 3 -2.28 34.05 -0.53
C LEU A 3 -1.81 34.96 -1.68
N GLN A 4 -2.51 34.95 -2.80
CA GLN A 4 -2.19 35.83 -3.93
C GLN A 4 -2.71 37.25 -3.69
N ASN A 5 -2.07 38.24 -4.32
CA ASN A 5 -2.43 39.64 -4.12
C ASN A 5 -3.82 39.92 -4.71
N GLY A 6 -4.73 40.45 -3.89
CA GLY A 6 -6.13 40.67 -4.26
C GLY A 6 -7.10 39.56 -3.85
N GLU A 7 -6.61 38.41 -3.37
CA GLU A 7 -7.44 37.30 -2.90
C GLU A 7 -7.72 37.38 -1.39
N THR A 8 -8.85 36.82 -0.96
CA THR A 8 -9.24 36.78 0.46
C THR A 8 -8.74 35.54 1.19
N ARG A 9 -8.45 34.46 0.45
CA ARG A 9 -7.92 33.18 0.98
C ARG A 9 -7.07 32.46 -0.07
N PRO A 10 -6.19 31.52 0.32
CA PRO A 10 -5.41 30.79 -0.67
C PRO A 10 -6.28 29.90 -1.55
N PHE A 11 -5.98 29.87 -2.85
CA PHE A 11 -6.73 29.15 -3.87
C PHE A 11 -6.98 27.67 -3.53
N VAL A 12 -6.06 27.01 -2.83
CA VAL A 12 -6.24 25.62 -2.41
C VAL A 12 -7.45 25.44 -1.49
N GLU A 13 -7.82 26.44 -0.69
CA GLU A 13 -8.97 26.36 0.20
C GLU A 13 -10.28 26.46 -0.56
N GLU A 14 -10.32 27.27 -1.63
CA GLU A 14 -11.46 27.34 -2.56
C GLU A 14 -11.62 26.04 -3.33
N LEU A 15 -10.51 25.52 -3.84
CA LEU A 15 -10.47 24.24 -4.54
C LEU A 15 -11.02 23.09 -3.67
N LEU A 16 -10.70 23.10 -2.38
CA LEU A 16 -11.17 22.09 -1.43
C LEU A 16 -12.66 22.27 -1.07
N ASP A 17 -13.18 23.50 -1.04
CA ASP A 17 -14.61 23.75 -0.84
C ASP A 17 -15.45 23.29 -2.04
N GLU A 18 -14.93 23.50 -3.25
CA GLU A 18 -15.59 23.08 -4.49
C GLU A 18 -15.31 21.62 -4.87
N LEU A 19 -14.50 20.91 -4.08
CA LEU A 19 -14.05 19.55 -4.37
C LEU A 19 -15.19 18.61 -4.81
N PRO A 20 -16.34 18.52 -4.10
CA PRO A 20 -17.42 17.61 -4.49
C PRO A 20 -18.01 17.93 -5.88
N ARG A 21 -18.09 19.22 -6.22
CA ARG A 21 -18.60 19.70 -7.52
C ARG A 21 -17.58 19.45 -8.64
N ILE A 22 -16.30 19.63 -8.36
CA ILE A 22 -15.24 19.42 -9.36
C ILE A 22 -15.14 17.94 -9.72
N VAL A 23 -15.11 17.05 -8.71
CA VAL A 23 -14.87 15.62 -8.96
C VAL A 23 -16.11 14.86 -9.43
N SER A 24 -17.32 15.41 -9.32
CA SER A 24 -18.56 14.74 -9.76
C SER A 24 -18.60 14.47 -11.26
N ASP A 25 -17.96 15.34 -12.04
CA ASP A 25 -18.00 15.32 -13.50
C ASP A 25 -16.78 14.60 -14.11
N LEU A 26 -15.88 14.08 -13.26
CA LEU A 26 -14.62 13.48 -13.67
C LEU A 26 -14.70 11.96 -13.76
N GLU A 27 -14.01 11.41 -14.76
CA GLU A 27 -13.74 9.98 -14.81
C GLU A 27 -12.75 9.56 -13.71
N THR A 28 -12.78 8.29 -13.31
CA THR A 28 -11.94 7.78 -12.21
C THR A 28 -10.46 8.10 -12.34
N HIS A 29 -9.90 8.01 -13.55
CA HIS A 29 -8.49 8.33 -13.76
C HIS A 29 -8.20 9.83 -13.59
N GLN A 30 -9.13 10.70 -14.00
CA GLN A 30 -9.04 12.15 -13.83
C GLN A 30 -9.19 12.55 -12.37
N VAL A 31 -10.06 11.87 -11.62
CA VAL A 31 -10.16 12.03 -10.16
C VAL A 31 -8.79 11.76 -9.52
N HIS A 32 -8.15 10.63 -9.83
CA HIS A 32 -6.83 10.31 -9.28
C HIS A 32 -5.78 11.38 -9.59
N THR A 33 -5.72 11.87 -10.84
CA THR A 33 -4.80 12.95 -11.24
C THR A 33 -5.12 14.27 -10.54
N PHE A 34 -6.40 14.59 -10.34
CA PHE A 34 -6.81 15.77 -9.62
C PHE A 34 -6.31 15.73 -8.17
N TYR A 35 -6.57 14.63 -7.46
CA TYR A 35 -6.10 14.43 -6.08
C TYR A 35 -4.57 14.51 -5.97
N GLU A 36 -3.84 13.94 -6.93
CA GLU A 36 -2.38 14.05 -7.03
C GLU A 36 -1.93 15.52 -7.14
N ALA A 37 -2.56 16.29 -8.04
CA ALA A 37 -2.22 17.69 -8.26
C ALA A 37 -2.50 18.55 -7.02
N VAL A 38 -3.63 18.36 -6.35
CA VAL A 38 -3.95 19.09 -5.11
C VAL A 38 -2.96 18.73 -4.01
N ALA A 39 -2.64 17.43 -3.85
CA ALA A 39 -1.63 16.99 -2.88
C ALA A 39 -0.24 17.61 -3.15
N SER A 40 0.17 17.76 -4.41
CA SER A 40 1.40 18.49 -4.76
C SER A 40 1.35 19.97 -4.36
N MET A 41 0.18 20.63 -4.40
CA MET A 41 0.04 21.99 -3.86
C MET A 41 0.21 22.02 -2.34
N LEU A 42 -0.36 21.02 -1.64
CA LEU A 42 -0.23 20.87 -0.18
C LEU A 42 1.23 20.58 0.23
N ALA A 43 2.02 19.93 -0.63
CA ALA A 43 3.44 19.70 -0.36
C ALA A 43 4.22 21.00 -0.11
N ALA A 44 3.81 22.09 -0.77
CA ALA A 44 4.37 23.43 -0.61
C ALA A 44 3.84 24.20 0.62
N GLU A 45 2.99 23.61 1.45
CA GLU A 45 2.64 24.17 2.77
C GLU A 45 3.78 23.90 3.77
N SER A 46 4.25 24.94 4.44
CA SER A 46 5.35 24.86 5.40
C SER A 46 4.85 24.60 6.82
N ASP A 47 3.63 25.04 7.13
CA ASP A 47 3.01 24.78 8.43
C ASP A 47 2.48 23.34 8.48
N ALA A 48 3.06 22.52 9.35
CA ALA A 48 2.69 21.11 9.47
C ALA A 48 1.24 20.90 9.93
N GLY A 49 0.76 21.72 10.88
CA GLY A 49 -0.61 21.61 11.41
C GLY A 49 -1.64 22.03 10.37
N ARG A 50 -1.36 23.09 9.60
CA ARG A 50 -2.21 23.50 8.49
C ARG A 50 -2.20 22.48 7.36
N LYS A 51 -1.05 21.92 7.01
CA LYS A 51 -0.94 20.84 6.01
C LYS A 51 -1.82 19.65 6.40
N GLU A 52 -1.81 19.26 7.66
CA GLU A 52 -2.66 18.19 8.19
C GLU A 52 -4.15 18.51 8.05
N VAL A 53 -4.58 19.72 8.41
CA VAL A 53 -5.97 20.17 8.23
C VAL A 53 -6.39 20.15 6.75
N LEU A 54 -5.53 20.67 5.85
CA LEU A 54 -5.81 20.67 4.42
C LEU A 54 -5.87 19.25 3.84
N LEU A 55 -5.00 18.34 4.30
CA LEU A 55 -5.06 16.93 3.91
C LEU A 55 -6.37 16.29 4.36
N GLY A 56 -6.81 16.55 5.60
CA GLY A 56 -8.09 16.06 6.10
C GLY A 56 -9.27 16.51 5.24
N ARG A 57 -9.26 17.78 4.80
CA ARG A 57 -10.26 18.31 3.86
C ARG A 57 -10.19 17.64 2.49
N LEU A 58 -8.98 17.47 1.93
CA LEU A 58 -8.78 16.79 0.63
C LEU A 58 -9.33 15.35 0.66
N MET A 59 -9.03 14.62 1.73
CA MET A 59 -9.38 13.20 1.88
C MET A 59 -10.80 12.96 2.39
N ASN A 60 -11.62 14.00 2.63
CA ASN A 60 -12.94 13.82 3.23
C ASN A 60 -13.84 12.89 2.41
N LEU A 61 -13.99 13.12 1.10
CA LEU A 61 -14.87 12.29 0.26
C LEU A 61 -14.42 10.81 0.19
N PRO A 62 -13.14 10.48 -0.07
CA PRO A 62 -12.66 9.10 0.01
C PRO A 62 -12.85 8.48 1.40
N ASN A 63 -12.67 9.26 2.47
CA ASN A 63 -12.80 8.78 3.85
C ASN A 63 -14.26 8.49 4.21
N GLU A 64 -15.21 9.33 3.80
CA GLU A 64 -16.64 9.08 3.96
C GLU A 64 -17.08 7.82 3.21
N ALA A 65 -16.62 7.67 1.96
CA ALA A 65 -16.88 6.47 1.17
C ALA A 65 -16.29 5.22 1.82
N TRP A 66 -15.02 5.28 2.26
CA TRP A 66 -14.35 4.20 2.97
C TRP A 66 -15.10 3.80 4.23
N LYS A 67 -15.44 4.77 5.08
CA LYS A 67 -16.18 4.58 6.33
C LYS A 67 -17.55 3.94 6.06
N SER A 68 -18.25 4.36 5.02
CA SER A 68 -19.53 3.77 4.63
C SER A 68 -19.39 2.30 4.24
N ILE A 69 -18.37 1.95 3.44
CA ILE A 69 -18.11 0.56 3.05
C ILE A 69 -17.74 -0.27 4.28
N MET A 70 -16.87 0.22 5.16
CA MET A 70 -16.48 -0.50 6.38
C MET A 70 -17.66 -0.70 7.33
N ALA A 71 -18.53 0.29 7.49
CA ALA A 71 -19.73 0.17 8.32
C ALA A 71 -20.71 -0.88 7.76
N GLN A 72 -20.87 -0.95 6.44
CA GLN A 72 -21.67 -1.99 5.78
C GLN A 72 -21.02 -3.37 5.91
N ALA A 73 -19.70 -3.47 5.71
CA ALA A 73 -18.94 -4.71 5.84
C ALA A 73 -18.96 -5.29 7.26
N ALA A 74 -19.06 -4.44 8.29
CA ALA A 74 -19.22 -4.87 9.68
C ALA A 74 -20.57 -5.58 9.93
N GLN A 75 -21.59 -5.33 9.10
CA GLN A 75 -22.88 -6.02 9.15
C GLN A 75 -22.91 -7.22 8.20
N ASP A 76 -22.33 -7.07 7.01
CA ASP A 76 -22.23 -8.13 6.01
C ASP A 76 -20.90 -8.07 5.26
N VAL A 77 -20.00 -9.01 5.57
CA VAL A 77 -18.67 -9.10 4.94
C VAL A 77 -18.73 -9.30 3.42
N ASN A 78 -19.86 -9.79 2.87
CA ASN A 78 -20.01 -10.00 1.43
C ASN A 78 -19.98 -8.69 0.63
N ILE A 79 -20.21 -7.55 1.28
CA ILE A 79 -20.03 -6.22 0.67
C ILE A 79 -18.59 -6.02 0.17
N LEU A 80 -17.60 -6.61 0.86
CA LEU A 80 -16.21 -6.56 0.42
C LEU A 80 -15.96 -7.43 -0.82
N TYR A 81 -16.77 -8.46 -1.06
CA TYR A 81 -16.54 -9.42 -2.14
C TYR A 81 -17.35 -9.14 -3.40
N ASP A 82 -18.31 -8.22 -3.34
CA ASP A 82 -19.10 -7.83 -4.50
C ASP A 82 -18.27 -6.95 -5.47
N SER A 83 -18.57 -7.03 -6.77
CA SER A 83 -17.80 -6.33 -7.79
C SER A 83 -17.79 -4.80 -7.62
N ARG A 84 -18.82 -4.23 -6.99
CA ARG A 84 -18.95 -2.78 -6.80
C ARG A 84 -18.09 -2.31 -5.63
N GLY A 85 -18.16 -3.00 -4.50
CA GLY A 85 -17.36 -2.77 -3.30
C GLY A 85 -15.87 -2.89 -3.60
N ILE A 86 -15.46 -3.95 -4.33
CA ILE A 86 -14.06 -4.12 -4.75
C ILE A 86 -13.60 -2.95 -5.62
N LYS A 87 -14.40 -2.52 -6.60
CA LYS A 87 -14.05 -1.39 -7.48
C LYS A 87 -13.94 -0.08 -6.72
N GLU A 88 -14.84 0.20 -5.78
CA GLU A 88 -14.79 1.42 -4.99
C GLU A 88 -13.60 1.41 -4.03
N ILE A 89 -13.28 0.27 -3.41
CA ILE A 89 -12.07 0.09 -2.59
C ILE A 89 -10.81 0.34 -3.43
N ILE A 90 -10.71 -0.23 -4.64
CA ILE A 90 -9.58 0.01 -5.55
C ILE A 90 -9.43 1.50 -5.87
N LYS A 91 -10.53 2.18 -6.17
CA LYS A 91 -10.54 3.63 -6.47
C LYS A 91 -10.07 4.45 -5.26
N ILE A 92 -10.58 4.17 -4.06
CA ILE A 92 -10.18 4.85 -2.83
C ILE A 92 -8.69 4.64 -2.56
N ILE A 93 -8.21 3.40 -2.62
CA ILE A 93 -6.80 3.08 -2.36
C ILE A 93 -5.89 3.74 -3.40
N ARG A 94 -6.24 3.71 -4.69
CA ARG A 94 -5.46 4.41 -5.74
C ARG A 94 -5.40 5.92 -5.51
N THR A 95 -6.51 6.53 -5.08
CA THR A 95 -6.52 7.94 -4.69
C THR A 95 -5.53 8.20 -3.56
N ASN A 96 -5.53 7.35 -2.52
CA ASN A 96 -4.57 7.42 -1.43
C ASN A 96 -3.12 7.23 -1.90
N VAL A 97 -2.85 6.30 -2.84
CA VAL A 97 -1.50 6.11 -3.42
C VAL A 97 -1.02 7.40 -4.09
N LYS A 98 -1.89 8.06 -4.88
CA LYS A 98 -1.56 9.31 -5.56
C LYS A 98 -1.26 10.43 -4.58
N VAL A 99 -2.11 10.63 -3.57
CA VAL A 99 -1.91 11.65 -2.54
C VAL A 99 -0.66 11.38 -1.72
N CYS A 100 -0.43 10.12 -1.31
CA CYS A 100 0.74 9.72 -0.52
C CYS A 100 2.06 10.04 -1.23
N LYS A 101 2.14 9.82 -2.55
CA LYS A 101 3.34 10.15 -3.34
C LYS A 101 3.55 11.64 -3.54
N ALA A 102 2.46 12.40 -3.64
CA ALA A 102 2.50 13.81 -4.02
C ALA A 102 2.64 14.79 -2.86
N ILE A 103 2.15 14.45 -1.66
CA ILE A 103 2.09 15.38 -0.52
C ILE A 103 3.45 15.66 0.16
N GLY A 104 4.48 14.91 -0.23
CA GLY A 104 5.84 15.04 0.28
C GLY A 104 6.09 14.29 1.58
N PRO A 105 7.33 14.39 2.11
CA PRO A 105 7.76 13.56 3.25
C PRO A 105 6.89 13.75 4.48
N ASN A 106 6.54 12.65 5.13
CA ASN A 106 5.74 12.57 6.37
C ASN A 106 4.33 13.19 6.29
N GLY A 107 3.97 13.84 5.18
CA GLY A 107 2.70 14.56 5.04
C GLY A 107 1.48 13.66 5.04
N PHE A 108 1.65 12.36 4.77
CA PHE A 108 0.56 11.38 4.69
C PHE A 108 0.29 10.62 6.01
N ASN A 109 1.06 10.89 7.08
CA ASN A 109 1.03 10.07 8.30
C ASN A 109 -0.34 10.01 8.98
N SER A 110 -1.05 11.14 9.08
CA SER A 110 -2.39 11.20 9.69
C SER A 110 -3.42 10.41 8.88
N GLN A 111 -3.40 10.56 7.56
CA GLN A 111 -4.28 9.81 6.66
C GLN A 111 -3.97 8.30 6.68
N MET A 112 -2.70 7.91 6.70
CA MET A 112 -2.34 6.50 6.86
C MET A 112 -2.87 5.96 8.19
N GLY A 113 -2.64 6.66 9.30
CA GLY A 113 -3.15 6.27 10.61
C GLY A 113 -4.67 6.08 10.64
N TYR A 114 -5.42 6.87 9.87
CA TYR A 114 -6.88 6.75 9.76
C TYR A 114 -7.34 5.45 9.09
N ILE A 115 -6.72 5.04 7.97
CA ILE A 115 -7.18 3.88 7.18
C ILE A 115 -6.46 2.57 7.48
N PHE A 116 -5.29 2.62 8.14
CA PHE A 116 -4.33 1.51 8.16
C PHE A 116 -4.89 0.18 8.65
N GLN A 117 -5.55 0.18 9.81
CA GLN A 117 -6.02 -1.07 10.42
C GLN A 117 -7.14 -1.73 9.60
N ASP A 118 -8.12 -0.94 9.13
CA ASP A 118 -9.19 -1.45 8.28
C ASP A 118 -8.65 -1.92 6.94
N MET A 119 -7.69 -1.20 6.35
CA MET A 119 -7.05 -1.57 5.10
C MET A 119 -6.34 -2.93 5.20
N LEU A 120 -5.65 -3.19 6.31
CA LEU A 120 -5.02 -4.48 6.56
C LEU A 120 -6.05 -5.60 6.79
N ASN A 121 -7.16 -5.31 7.47
CA ASN A 121 -8.26 -6.27 7.65
C ASN A 121 -8.90 -6.65 6.30
N VAL A 122 -9.13 -5.67 5.42
CA VAL A 122 -9.64 -5.90 4.06
C VAL A 122 -8.65 -6.73 3.24
N TYR A 123 -7.34 -6.42 3.33
CA TYR A 123 -6.30 -7.22 2.67
C TYR A 123 -6.35 -8.70 3.11
N ALA A 124 -6.45 -8.96 4.41
CA ALA A 124 -6.55 -10.30 4.97
C ALA A 124 -7.84 -11.02 4.54
N ALA A 125 -8.99 -10.31 4.55
CA ALA A 125 -10.27 -10.86 4.06
C ALA A 125 -10.19 -11.27 2.58
N TYR A 126 -9.52 -10.47 1.75
CA TYR A 126 -9.28 -10.81 0.34
C TYR A 126 -8.35 -12.01 0.17
N THR A 127 -7.29 -12.12 0.97
CA THR A 127 -6.44 -13.32 1.00
C THR A 127 -7.27 -14.57 1.26
N GLN A 128 -8.06 -14.57 2.34
CA GLN A 128 -8.90 -15.72 2.71
C GLN A 128 -9.92 -16.05 1.61
N ARG A 129 -10.54 -15.03 1.01
CA ARG A 129 -11.51 -15.23 -0.07
C ARG A 129 -10.86 -15.81 -1.33
N ILE A 130 -9.68 -15.33 -1.71
CA ILE A 130 -8.93 -15.87 -2.84
C ILE A 130 -8.58 -17.34 -2.58
N GLN A 131 -8.10 -17.67 -1.37
CA GLN A 131 -7.77 -19.03 -0.99
C GLN A 131 -8.99 -19.96 -1.14
N GLN A 132 -10.15 -19.58 -0.60
CA GLN A 132 -11.39 -20.37 -0.73
C GLN A 132 -11.78 -20.62 -2.19
N LEU A 133 -11.69 -19.60 -3.05
CA LEU A 133 -12.04 -19.73 -4.47
C LEU A 133 -11.06 -20.64 -5.22
N VAL A 134 -9.78 -20.61 -4.87
CA VAL A 134 -8.76 -21.50 -5.43
C VAL A 134 -8.93 -22.94 -4.93
N GLU A 135 -9.26 -23.14 -3.66
CA GLU A 135 -9.54 -24.47 -3.10
C GLU A 135 -10.74 -25.13 -3.78
N GLN A 136 -11.77 -24.34 -4.12
CA GLN A 136 -12.98 -24.83 -4.81
C GLN A 136 -12.79 -25.02 -6.31
N GLY A 137 -12.13 -24.07 -6.97
CA GLY A 137 -12.01 -24.01 -8.44
C GLY A 137 -10.69 -24.51 -9.00
N GLY A 138 -9.74 -24.91 -8.14
CA GLY A 138 -8.37 -25.20 -8.52
C GLY A 138 -7.59 -23.95 -8.96
N GLU A 139 -6.36 -24.15 -9.45
CA GLU A 139 -5.47 -23.06 -9.86
C GLU A 139 -6.05 -22.17 -10.97
N ILE A 140 -6.92 -22.72 -11.82
CA ILE A 140 -7.59 -21.94 -12.89
C ILE A 140 -8.48 -20.83 -12.33
N ALA A 141 -8.95 -20.94 -11.09
CA ALA A 141 -9.74 -19.91 -10.42
C ALA A 141 -9.01 -18.56 -10.36
N VAL A 142 -7.67 -18.56 -10.32
CA VAL A 142 -6.85 -17.34 -10.32
C VAL A 142 -7.08 -16.47 -11.56
N LYS A 143 -7.52 -17.06 -12.67
CA LYS A 143 -7.79 -16.37 -13.94
C LYS A 143 -9.22 -15.81 -14.04
N THR A 144 -10.10 -16.15 -13.10
CA THR A 144 -11.49 -15.65 -13.08
C THR A 144 -11.54 -14.14 -12.86
N SER A 145 -12.64 -13.48 -13.26
CA SER A 145 -12.86 -12.06 -12.98
C SER A 145 -12.78 -11.74 -11.49
N ASP A 146 -13.34 -12.63 -10.68
CA ASP A 146 -13.56 -12.39 -9.26
C ASP A 146 -12.23 -12.41 -8.51
N VAL A 147 -11.44 -13.47 -8.70
CA VAL A 147 -10.10 -13.55 -8.09
C VAL A 147 -9.19 -12.43 -8.61
N ARG A 148 -9.23 -12.10 -9.91
CA ARG A 148 -8.42 -10.98 -10.45
C ARG A 148 -8.80 -9.64 -9.83
N SER A 149 -10.06 -9.41 -9.53
CA SER A 149 -10.52 -8.17 -8.89
C SER A 149 -10.04 -8.05 -7.43
N LEU A 150 -10.14 -9.14 -6.65
CA LEU A 150 -9.61 -9.20 -5.28
C LEU A 150 -8.10 -9.00 -5.26
N ARG A 151 -7.38 -9.68 -6.16
CA ARG A 151 -5.92 -9.51 -6.36
C ARG A 151 -5.55 -8.08 -6.72
N SER A 152 -6.32 -7.44 -7.61
CA SER A 152 -6.11 -6.03 -7.96
C SER A 152 -6.22 -5.11 -6.75
N ALA A 153 -7.20 -5.34 -5.86
CA ALA A 153 -7.32 -4.56 -4.64
C ALA A 153 -6.15 -4.79 -3.67
N LYS A 154 -5.73 -6.05 -3.46
CA LYS A 154 -4.53 -6.38 -2.68
C LYS A 154 -3.29 -5.68 -3.21
N LYS A 155 -3.10 -5.70 -4.53
CA LYS A 155 -1.97 -5.05 -5.21
C LYS A 155 -1.94 -3.53 -4.99
N GLU A 156 -3.09 -2.86 -5.01
CA GLU A 156 -3.15 -1.43 -4.68
C GLU A 156 -2.88 -1.16 -3.19
N THR A 157 -3.32 -2.03 -2.27
CA THR A 157 -2.96 -1.93 -0.85
C THR A 157 -1.44 -2.00 -0.66
N LEU A 158 -0.78 -2.96 -1.30
CA LEU A 158 0.69 -3.11 -1.24
C LEU A 158 1.40 -1.88 -1.82
N ARG A 159 0.89 -1.31 -2.91
CA ARG A 159 1.43 -0.07 -3.49
C ARG A 159 1.26 1.14 -2.58
N LEU A 160 0.18 1.21 -1.80
CA LEU A 160 -0.03 2.27 -0.83
C LEU A 160 0.92 2.11 0.37
N LEU A 161 1.08 0.89 0.88
CA LEU A 161 2.07 0.60 1.92
C LEU A 161 3.50 0.94 1.45
N ASP A 162 3.85 0.57 0.21
CA ASP A 162 5.16 0.84 -0.38
C ASP A 162 5.41 2.35 -0.52
N ALA A 163 4.44 3.08 -1.08
CA ALA A 163 4.50 4.54 -1.16
C ALA A 163 4.60 5.20 0.22
N PHE A 164 3.86 4.71 1.20
CA PHE A 164 3.91 5.23 2.56
C PHE A 164 5.28 5.03 3.19
N VAL A 165 5.84 3.82 3.13
CA VAL A 165 7.17 3.55 3.68
C VAL A 165 8.25 4.38 2.96
N GLU A 166 8.14 4.54 1.64
CA GLU A 166 9.05 5.36 0.83
C GLU A 166 9.07 6.84 1.28
N HIS A 167 7.89 7.40 1.61
CA HIS A 167 7.69 8.83 1.87
C HIS A 167 7.53 9.20 3.36
N ALA A 168 7.21 8.28 4.26
CA ALA A 168 7.04 8.53 5.70
C ALA A 168 8.33 8.38 6.52
N ALA A 169 9.42 7.93 5.89
CA ALA A 169 10.72 7.72 6.52
C ALA A 169 11.70 8.91 6.25
N GLY A 170 11.19 10.15 6.23
CA GLY A 170 11.96 11.33 5.84
C GLY A 170 13.06 11.74 6.83
N ASP A 171 12.88 11.41 8.10
CA ASP A 171 13.79 11.69 9.22
C ASP A 171 13.79 10.52 10.22
N ASP A 172 14.71 10.55 11.21
CA ASP A 172 14.85 9.47 12.20
C ASP A 172 13.63 9.28 13.09
N THR A 173 12.96 10.37 13.47
CA THR A 173 11.76 10.32 14.32
C THR A 173 10.61 9.63 13.57
N SER A 174 10.40 10.01 12.31
CA SER A 174 9.36 9.45 11.47
C SER A 174 9.65 7.98 11.11
N ARG A 175 10.93 7.64 10.85
CA ARG A 175 11.38 6.24 10.74
C ARG A 175 11.00 5.42 11.97
N ALA A 176 11.28 5.91 13.18
CA ALA A 176 10.96 5.22 14.42
C ALA A 176 9.45 5.00 14.61
N VAL A 177 8.63 5.99 14.23
CA VAL A 177 7.15 5.87 14.27
C VAL A 177 6.67 4.78 13.32
N VAL A 178 7.15 4.77 12.07
CA VAL A 178 6.78 3.73 11.09
C VAL A 178 7.21 2.35 11.59
N ALA A 179 8.45 2.23 12.06
CA ALA A 179 9.00 0.96 12.56
C ALA A 179 8.25 0.42 13.78
N THR A 180 7.73 1.28 14.64
CA THR A 180 7.08 0.88 15.89
C THR A 180 5.59 0.59 15.71
N HIS A 181 4.88 1.42 14.94
CA HIS A 181 3.43 1.39 14.89
C HIS A 181 2.85 0.69 13.65
N PHE A 182 3.58 0.73 12.52
CA PHE A 182 3.06 0.25 11.24
C PHE A 182 3.77 -1.03 10.79
N LEU A 183 5.09 -1.05 10.83
CA LEU A 183 5.91 -2.12 10.29
C LEU A 183 5.57 -3.51 10.87
N PRO A 184 5.38 -3.71 12.19
CA PRO A 184 5.14 -5.05 12.74
C PRO A 184 3.83 -5.66 12.22
N LYS A 185 2.74 -4.89 12.25
CA LYS A 185 1.41 -5.30 11.77
C LYS A 185 1.40 -5.55 10.27
N MET A 186 2.11 -4.69 9.53
CA MET A 186 2.27 -4.85 8.09
C MET A 186 3.00 -6.15 7.77
N LEU A 187 4.17 -6.39 8.37
CA LEU A 187 4.98 -7.59 8.15
C LEU A 187 4.24 -8.86 8.52
N GLU A 188 3.58 -8.90 9.68
CA GLU A 188 2.80 -10.06 10.12
C GLU A 188 1.80 -10.52 9.06
N ILE A 189 1.02 -9.58 8.50
CA ILE A 189 -0.03 -9.89 7.53
C ILE A 189 0.55 -10.20 6.15
N VAL A 190 1.48 -9.39 5.63
CA VAL A 190 2.00 -9.57 4.26
C VAL A 190 2.89 -10.80 4.14
N LEU A 191 3.70 -11.12 5.16
CA LEU A 191 4.57 -12.29 5.13
C LEU A 191 3.75 -13.58 5.24
N THR A 192 2.76 -13.63 6.13
CA THR A 192 1.87 -14.79 6.27
C THR A 192 1.09 -15.05 4.98
N ASP A 193 0.53 -13.99 4.39
CA ASP A 193 -0.17 -14.06 3.10
C ASP A 193 0.75 -14.57 1.99
N TYR A 194 1.94 -13.97 1.85
CA TYR A 194 2.86 -14.35 0.78
C TYR A 194 3.34 -15.79 0.94
N LYS A 195 3.68 -16.25 2.15
CA LYS A 195 4.16 -17.61 2.41
C LYS A 195 3.11 -18.67 2.04
N THR A 196 1.85 -18.44 2.43
CA THR A 196 0.75 -19.42 2.27
C THR A 196 0.06 -19.38 0.91
N THR A 197 0.16 -18.29 0.16
CA THR A 197 -0.48 -18.16 -1.16
C THR A 197 0.18 -19.03 -2.23
N ILE A 198 -0.61 -19.68 -3.08
CA ILE A 198 -0.09 -20.48 -4.21
C ILE A 198 0.68 -19.63 -5.23
N PRO A 199 1.70 -20.19 -5.92
CA PRO A 199 2.55 -19.43 -6.85
C PRO A 199 1.81 -18.52 -7.84
N ALA A 200 0.77 -19.02 -8.50
CA ALA A 200 0.01 -18.25 -9.50
C ALA A 200 -0.73 -17.02 -8.92
N ALA A 201 -1.00 -17.01 -7.61
CA ALA A 201 -1.71 -15.93 -6.91
C ALA A 201 -0.80 -15.04 -6.05
N LYS A 202 0.50 -15.35 -5.90
CA LYS A 202 1.43 -14.53 -5.12
C LYS A 202 1.63 -13.17 -5.80
N GLU A 203 1.58 -12.08 -5.02
CA GLU A 203 1.79 -10.74 -5.54
C GLU A 203 3.26 -10.30 -5.45
N SER A 204 3.83 -9.92 -6.59
CA SER A 204 5.23 -9.46 -6.70
C SER A 204 5.50 -8.18 -5.90
N GLU A 205 4.46 -7.38 -5.67
CA GLU A 205 4.50 -6.13 -4.91
C GLU A 205 4.90 -6.33 -3.44
N VAL A 206 4.68 -7.53 -2.87
CA VAL A 206 5.18 -7.85 -1.52
C VAL A 206 6.70 -7.75 -1.48
N LEU A 207 7.39 -8.32 -2.46
CA LEU A 207 8.85 -8.26 -2.54
C LEU A 207 9.36 -6.83 -2.74
N SER A 208 8.65 -6.02 -3.53
CA SER A 208 8.96 -4.59 -3.70
C SER A 208 8.82 -3.82 -2.38
N LEU A 209 7.70 -4.01 -1.67
CA LEU A 209 7.44 -3.38 -0.38
C LEU A 209 8.51 -3.74 0.66
N LEU A 210 8.93 -5.01 0.69
CA LEU A 210 9.98 -5.47 1.60
C LEU A 210 11.33 -4.83 1.26
N ALA A 211 11.69 -4.74 -0.02
CA ALA A 211 12.90 -4.07 -0.46
C ALA A 211 12.89 -2.58 -0.08
N THR A 212 11.78 -1.87 -0.34
CA THR A 212 11.58 -0.47 0.08
C THR A 212 11.70 -0.31 1.59
N SER A 213 11.09 -1.23 2.36
CA SER A 213 11.16 -1.23 3.82
C SER A 213 12.59 -1.38 4.33
N ILE A 214 13.39 -2.27 3.73
CA ILE A 214 14.80 -2.43 4.10
C ILE A 214 15.63 -1.20 3.73
N ASN A 215 15.46 -0.67 2.52
CA ASN A 215 16.16 0.54 2.09
C ASN A 215 15.89 1.75 3.01
N LYS A 216 14.64 1.89 3.48
CA LYS A 216 14.21 3.04 4.29
C LYS A 216 14.49 2.89 5.77
N MET A 217 14.32 1.69 6.32
CA MET A 217 14.47 1.43 7.76
C MET A 217 15.89 1.00 8.14
N LYS A 218 16.66 0.43 7.19
CA LYS A 218 18.06 0.00 7.39
C LYS A 218 18.22 -0.86 8.65
N ASN A 219 19.15 -0.52 9.54
CA ASN A 219 19.41 -1.25 10.78
C ASN A 219 18.18 -1.40 11.69
N ILE A 220 17.15 -0.54 11.57
CA ILE A 220 15.93 -0.64 12.38
C ILE A 220 15.13 -1.91 12.03
N ILE A 221 15.08 -2.30 10.75
CA ILE A 221 14.35 -3.51 10.32
C ILE A 221 15.22 -4.77 10.38
N ALA A 222 16.54 -4.64 10.57
CA ALA A 222 17.47 -5.77 10.58
C ALA A 222 17.03 -6.97 11.45
N PRO A 223 16.47 -6.77 12.67
CA PRO A 223 15.97 -7.89 13.48
C PRO A 223 14.82 -8.68 12.84
N SER A 224 14.06 -8.08 11.92
CA SER A 224 12.95 -8.72 11.21
C SER A 224 13.38 -9.39 9.90
N VAL A 225 14.58 -9.11 9.39
CA VAL A 225 15.07 -9.65 8.10
C VAL A 225 15.10 -11.18 8.06
N PRO A 226 15.52 -11.92 9.10
CA PRO A 226 15.46 -13.38 9.08
C PRO A 226 14.05 -13.92 8.83
N ALA A 227 13.03 -13.37 9.51
CA ALA A 227 11.63 -13.77 9.31
C ALA A 227 11.10 -13.38 7.91
N ILE A 228 11.55 -12.25 7.38
CA ILE A 228 11.25 -11.83 6.00
C ILE A 228 11.78 -12.87 5.02
N LEU A 229 13.06 -13.24 5.13
CA LEU A 229 13.70 -14.20 4.23
C LEU A 229 13.08 -15.59 4.36
N GLU A 230 12.79 -16.07 5.57
CA GLU A 230 12.10 -17.34 5.79
C GLU A 230 10.74 -17.40 5.07
N ALA A 231 10.00 -16.29 5.05
CA ALA A 231 8.68 -16.24 4.43
C ALA A 231 8.72 -16.20 2.89
N VAL A 232 9.74 -15.56 2.30
CA VAL A 232 9.72 -15.23 0.86
C VAL A 232 10.83 -15.89 0.04
N PHE A 233 11.93 -16.33 0.64
CA PHE A 233 13.13 -16.73 -0.12
C PHE A 233 12.91 -18.00 -0.94
N GLU A 234 12.71 -19.15 -0.27
CA GLU A 234 12.62 -20.44 -0.93
C GLU A 234 11.43 -20.50 -1.90
N CYS A 235 10.25 -20.08 -1.44
CA CYS A 235 9.04 -20.16 -2.25
C CYS A 235 9.10 -19.27 -3.49
N THR A 236 9.81 -18.13 -3.46
CA THR A 236 10.03 -17.29 -4.64
C THR A 236 11.11 -17.88 -5.54
N LEU A 237 12.20 -18.40 -4.98
CA LEU A 237 13.29 -19.01 -5.75
C LEU A 237 12.77 -20.19 -6.58
N GLN A 238 11.93 -21.04 -6.00
CA GLN A 238 11.26 -22.14 -6.70
C GLN A 238 10.34 -21.68 -7.84
N MET A 239 9.79 -20.46 -7.78
CA MET A 239 8.98 -19.89 -8.86
C MET A 239 9.84 -19.44 -10.03
N ILE A 240 10.92 -18.71 -9.76
CA ILE A 240 11.69 -17.99 -10.79
C ILE A 240 12.78 -18.84 -11.45
N THR A 241 13.11 -20.02 -10.90
CA THR A 241 14.15 -20.94 -11.41
C THR A 241 13.61 -22.06 -12.30
N LYS A 242 12.29 -22.29 -12.33
CA LYS A 242 11.69 -23.32 -13.21
C LYS A 242 11.92 -23.02 -14.69
N ASN A 243 11.82 -21.76 -15.07
CA ASN A 243 12.18 -21.24 -16.38
C ASN A 243 12.48 -19.73 -16.29
N PHE A 244 13.02 -19.15 -17.36
CA PHE A 244 13.41 -17.74 -17.41
C PHE A 244 12.32 -16.80 -17.94
N GLU A 245 11.13 -17.31 -18.27
CA GLU A 245 10.05 -16.53 -18.91
C GLU A 245 8.93 -16.20 -17.93
N ASP A 246 8.60 -17.13 -17.04
CA ASP A 246 7.56 -16.97 -16.04
C ASP A 246 8.00 -16.04 -14.88
N PHE A 247 7.00 -15.40 -14.27
CA PHE A 247 7.13 -14.51 -13.11
C PHE A 247 8.23 -13.44 -13.23
N PRO A 248 8.26 -12.65 -14.33
CA PRO A 248 9.33 -11.67 -14.54
C PRO A 248 9.33 -10.58 -13.46
N GLU A 249 8.17 -10.14 -12.97
CA GLU A 249 8.08 -9.15 -11.90
C GLU A 249 8.59 -9.69 -10.56
N HIS A 250 8.27 -10.95 -10.22
CA HIS A 250 8.82 -11.59 -9.02
C HIS A 250 10.32 -11.70 -9.12
N ARG A 251 10.88 -12.06 -10.29
CA ARG A 251 12.33 -12.15 -10.50
C ARG A 251 13.00 -10.80 -10.24
N VAL A 252 12.50 -9.72 -10.84
CA VAL A 252 13.06 -8.37 -10.65
C VAL A 252 12.98 -7.95 -9.19
N ASN A 253 11.83 -8.10 -8.54
CA ASN A 253 11.64 -7.63 -7.17
C ASN A 253 12.36 -8.52 -6.15
N PHE A 254 12.54 -9.82 -6.43
CA PHE A 254 13.33 -10.72 -5.61
C PHE A 254 14.80 -10.27 -5.55
N PHE A 255 15.41 -9.96 -6.69
CA PHE A 255 16.79 -9.46 -6.70
C PHE A 255 16.92 -8.06 -6.09
N LYS A 256 15.93 -7.18 -6.23
CA LYS A 256 15.89 -5.90 -5.50
C LYS A 256 15.86 -6.11 -3.99
N LEU A 257 15.09 -7.09 -3.50
CA LEU A 257 15.05 -7.45 -2.09
C LEU A 257 16.41 -7.95 -1.60
N LEU A 258 17.04 -8.88 -2.32
CA LEU A 258 18.37 -9.40 -1.96
C LEU A 258 19.42 -8.30 -1.96
N GLN A 259 19.38 -7.39 -2.94
CA GLN A 259 20.26 -6.21 -2.96
C GLN A 259 20.06 -5.34 -1.71
N ALA A 260 18.81 -5.01 -1.36
CA ALA A 260 18.52 -4.21 -0.17
C ALA A 260 19.01 -4.89 1.12
N VAL A 261 18.83 -6.21 1.24
CA VAL A 261 19.36 -6.99 2.37
C VAL A 261 20.89 -6.91 2.42
N ASN A 262 21.56 -7.13 1.29
CA ASN A 262 23.02 -7.06 1.21
C ASN A 262 23.56 -5.67 1.59
N ASP A 263 22.92 -4.62 1.11
CA ASP A 263 23.42 -3.25 1.26
C ASP A 263 23.17 -2.67 2.67
N PHE A 264 22.08 -3.08 3.34
CA PHE A 264 21.65 -2.46 4.60
C PHE A 264 21.51 -3.40 5.79
N CYS A 265 21.48 -4.71 5.56
CA CYS A 265 21.27 -5.73 6.59
C CYS A 265 22.15 -6.97 6.37
N PHE A 266 23.40 -6.77 5.93
CA PHE A 266 24.32 -7.84 5.53
C PHE A 266 24.45 -8.96 6.60
N GLU A 267 24.52 -8.59 7.88
CA GLU A 267 24.63 -9.56 8.97
C GLU A 267 23.47 -10.56 9.02
N ALA A 268 22.27 -10.14 8.58
CA ALA A 268 21.10 -11.01 8.53
C ALA A 268 21.23 -12.14 7.51
N LEU A 269 22.11 -12.01 6.50
CA LEU A 269 22.39 -13.09 5.54
C LEU A 269 23.05 -14.30 6.22
N PHE A 270 23.83 -14.09 7.28
CA PHE A 270 24.42 -15.20 8.05
C PHE A 270 23.41 -15.92 8.93
N GLY A 271 22.22 -15.34 9.15
CA GLY A 271 21.11 -15.95 9.86
C GLY A 271 20.22 -16.85 9.00
N ILE A 272 20.47 -16.92 7.69
CA ILE A 272 19.76 -17.84 6.79
C ILE A 272 20.20 -19.28 7.12
N PRO A 273 19.26 -20.25 7.30
CA PRO A 273 19.59 -21.65 7.49
C PRO A 273 20.59 -22.17 6.43
N GLN A 274 21.56 -22.99 6.84
CA GLN A 274 22.62 -23.50 5.93
C GLN A 274 22.09 -24.20 4.68
N GLU A 275 20.86 -24.72 4.71
CA GLU A 275 20.16 -25.33 3.57
C GLU A 275 19.79 -24.34 2.45
N HIS A 276 19.90 -23.03 2.70
CA HIS A 276 19.64 -21.96 1.74
C HIS A 276 20.85 -21.02 1.50
N GLN A 277 22.00 -21.30 2.12
CA GLN A 277 23.29 -20.62 1.88
C GLN A 277 24.01 -21.21 0.67
#